data_AF-A0AAC8VDK0-F1
#
_entry.id   AF-A0AAC8VDK0-F1
#
_cell.length_a   1.000
_cell.length_b   1.000
_cell.length_c   1.000
_cell.angle_alpha   90.00
_cell.angle_beta   90.00
_cell.angle_gamma   90.00
#
_symmetry.space_group_name_H-M   'P 1'
#
loop_
_entity.id
_entity.type
_entity.pdbx_description
1 polymer ?
#
loop_
_entity_poly.entity_id
_entity_poly.type
_entity_poly.pdbx_seq_one_letter_code
_entity_poly.pdbx_strand_id
1 'polypeptide(L)'
;MDINTISATLINNSLPIIVIFNVLIHIFCGLGLAKDIPKVLERRLTTILLPKNIWILVGLVFGIWGLLIYWLLHHSTFSRG
;
A
#
# COMPACT_ATOMS: atom_id res chain seq x y z
N MET A 1 -27.09 -21.40 -9.73
CA MET A 1 -25.82 -20.66 -9.86
C MET A 1 -24.71 -21.69 -9.87
N ASP A 2 -23.92 -21.73 -10.92
CA ASP A 2 -22.78 -22.64 -11.04
C ASP A 2 -21.67 -22.27 -10.06
N ILE A 3 -20.89 -23.26 -9.60
CA ILE A 3 -19.79 -23.05 -8.64
C ILE A 3 -18.80 -21.96 -9.13
N ASN A 4 -18.62 -21.88 -10.45
CA ASN A 4 -17.77 -20.91 -11.14
C ASN A 4 -18.32 -19.47 -11.04
N THR A 5 -19.64 -19.31 -11.03
CA THR A 5 -20.30 -18.00 -10.91
C THR A 5 -20.28 -17.49 -9.47
N ILE A 6 -20.36 -18.39 -8.50
CA ILE A 6 -20.27 -18.08 -7.07
C ILE A 6 -18.85 -17.64 -6.72
N SER A 7 -17.82 -18.35 -7.22
CA SER A 7 -16.42 -18.00 -6.96
C SER A 7 -16.04 -16.66 -7.58
N ALA A 8 -16.43 -16.41 -8.83
CA ALA A 8 -16.17 -15.13 -9.50
C ALA A 8 -16.83 -13.95 -8.78
N THR A 9 -18.06 -14.13 -8.32
CA THR A 9 -18.78 -13.10 -7.54
C THR A 9 -18.10 -12.84 -6.21
N LEU A 10 -17.69 -13.88 -5.49
CA LEU A 10 -16.99 -13.73 -4.21
C LEU A 10 -15.64 -13.02 -4.35
N ILE A 11 -14.86 -13.37 -5.39
CA ILE A 11 -13.58 -12.72 -5.68
C ILE A 11 -13.80 -11.23 -6.01
N ASN A 12 -14.74 -10.92 -6.89
CA ASN A 12 -15.00 -9.53 -7.30
C ASN A 12 -15.50 -8.65 -6.14
N ASN A 13 -16.27 -9.20 -5.21
CA ASN A 13 -16.74 -8.46 -4.03
C ASN A 13 -15.69 -8.34 -2.92
N SER A 14 -14.73 -9.27 -2.82
CA SER A 14 -13.69 -9.26 -1.79
C SER A 14 -12.46 -8.41 -2.16
N LEU A 15 -12.14 -8.31 -3.45
CA LEU A 15 -11.01 -7.51 -3.95
C LEU A 15 -11.01 -6.05 -3.45
N PRO A 16 -12.11 -5.28 -3.50
CA PRO A 16 -12.14 -3.90 -3.02
C PRO A 16 -11.80 -3.78 -1.53
N ILE A 17 -12.33 -4.70 -0.71
CA ILE A 17 -12.10 -4.72 0.73
C ILE A 17 -10.62 -5.00 1.02
N ILE A 18 -10.03 -5.97 0.32
CA ILE A 18 -8.61 -6.32 0.44
C ILE A 18 -7.74 -5.12 0.04
N VAL A 19 -8.07 -4.42 -1.04
CA VAL A 19 -7.34 -3.23 -1.50
C VAL A 19 -7.41 -2.10 -0.45
N ILE A 20 -8.58 -1.85 0.14
CA ILE A 20 -8.74 -0.82 1.19
C ILE A 20 -7.87 -1.15 2.41
N PHE A 21 -7.93 -2.39 2.92
CA PHE A 21 -7.07 -2.80 4.04
C PHE A 21 -5.59 -2.70 3.70
N ASN A 22 -5.22 -3.09 2.47
CA ASN A 22 -3.85 -2.98 2.00
C ASN A 22 -3.37 -1.52 2.03
N VAL A 23 -4.15 -0.59 1.48
CA VAL A 23 -3.82 0.86 1.50
C VAL A 23 -3.72 1.38 2.94
N LEU A 24 -4.66 1.01 3.82
CA LEU A 24 -4.63 1.44 5.23
C LEU A 24 -3.37 0.95 5.96
N ILE A 25 -3.00 -0.32 5.79
CA ILE A 25 -1.77 -0.88 6.38
C ILE A 25 -0.54 -0.08 5.93
N HIS A 26 -0.49 0.30 4.65
CA HIS A 26 0.61 1.10 4.11
C HIS A 26 0.65 2.52 4.67
N ILE A 27 -0.51 3.17 4.82
CA ILE A 27 -0.62 4.49 5.46
C ILE A 27 -0.12 4.42 6.91
N PHE A 28 -0.56 3.43 7.69
CA PHE A 28 -0.10 3.26 9.07
C PHE A 28 1.40 2.97 9.15
N CYS A 29 1.94 2.18 8.24
CA CYS A 29 3.37 1.90 8.17
C CYS A 29 4.18 3.17 7.83
N GLY A 30 3.73 3.95 6.85
CA GLY A 30 4.35 5.23 6.47
C GLY A 30 4.27 6.30 7.56
N LEU A 31 3.14 6.39 8.27
CA LEU A 31 2.95 7.33 9.39
C LEU A 31 3.80 6.95 10.61
N GLY A 32 3.87 5.64 10.92
CA GLY A 32 4.74 5.12 11.97
C GLY A 32 6.19 5.51 11.70
N LEU A 33 6.63 5.37 10.45
CA LEU A 33 7.94 5.82 10.02
C LEU A 33 8.13 7.34 10.15
N ALA A 34 7.19 8.13 9.61
CA ALA A 34 7.28 9.59 9.61
C ALA A 34 7.39 10.17 11.03
N LYS A 35 6.71 9.56 12.01
CA LYS A 35 6.80 9.93 13.42
C LYS A 35 8.19 9.70 14.03
N ASP A 36 8.88 8.66 13.57
CA ASP A 36 10.14 8.23 14.18
C ASP A 36 11.38 8.80 13.46
N ILE A 37 11.24 9.22 12.18
CA ILE A 37 12.29 9.92 11.41
C ILE A 37 12.89 11.14 12.14
N PRO A 38 12.13 12.12 12.66
CA PRO A 38 12.71 13.32 13.28
C PRO A 38 13.50 12.98 14.55
N LYS A 39 13.02 12.03 15.35
CA LYS A 39 13.70 11.56 16.57
C LYS A 39 15.01 10.82 16.25
N VAL A 40 15.04 10.08 15.15
CA VAL A 40 16.23 9.38 14.65
C VAL A 40 17.27 10.38 14.11
N LEU A 41 16.81 11.40 13.39
CA LEU A 41 17.68 12.42 12.80
C LEU A 41 18.36 13.29 13.86
N GLU A 42 17.62 13.71 14.90
CA GLU A 42 18.19 14.48 16.02
C GLU A 42 19.21 13.68 16.83
N ARG A 43 18.97 12.37 17.03
CA ARG A 43 19.84 11.53 17.87
C ARG A 43 21.06 10.97 17.14
N ARG A 44 21.25 11.26 15.85
CA ARG A 44 22.25 10.61 14.96
C ARG A 44 22.28 9.09 15.13
N LEU A 45 21.14 8.49 15.46
CA LEU A 45 21.03 7.06 15.59
C LEU A 45 21.04 6.51 14.18
N THR A 46 22.02 5.67 13.87
CA THR A 46 21.93 4.79 12.70
C THR A 46 20.67 3.97 12.91
N THR A 47 19.69 4.12 12.01
CA THR A 47 18.44 3.36 12.02
C THR A 47 18.78 1.88 12.22
N ILE A 48 18.48 1.34 13.41
CA ILE A 48 18.90 -0.01 13.85
C ILE A 48 18.45 -1.11 12.88
N LEU A 49 17.42 -0.86 12.06
CA LEU A 49 16.95 -1.80 11.05
C LEU A 49 17.59 -1.63 9.66
N LEU A 50 17.62 -0.43 9.06
CA LEU A 50 18.04 -0.23 7.66
C LEU A 50 18.60 1.18 7.40
N PRO A 51 19.73 1.37 6.70
CA PRO A 51 20.30 2.67 6.34
C PRO A 51 19.31 3.66 5.70
N LYS A 52 19.53 4.97 5.90
CA LYS A 52 18.73 6.10 5.33
C LYS A 52 18.29 5.89 3.87
N ASN A 53 19.18 5.38 3.02
CA ASN A 53 18.92 5.22 1.59
C ASN A 53 17.84 4.16 1.30
N ILE A 54 17.70 3.16 2.17
CA ILE A 54 16.68 2.12 2.03
C ILE A 54 15.30 2.64 2.39
N TRP A 55 15.17 3.58 3.34
CA TRP A 55 13.90 4.23 3.63
C TRP A 55 13.39 5.09 2.46
N ILE A 56 14.32 5.73 1.73
CA ILE A 56 13.99 6.47 0.50
C ILE A 56 13.54 5.49 -0.61
N LEU A 57 14.25 4.36 -0.77
CA LEU A 57 13.89 3.31 -1.73
C LEU A 57 12.51 2.72 -1.43
N VAL A 58 12.24 2.43 -0.16
CA VAL A 58 10.97 1.96 0.37
C VAL A 58 9.86 2.95 -0.02
N GLY A 59 10.01 4.24 0.28
CA GLY A 59 9.03 5.26 -0.11
C GLY A 59 8.80 5.35 -1.62
N LEU A 60 9.86 5.20 -2.42
CA LEU A 60 9.80 5.26 -3.88
C LEU A 60 9.08 4.04 -4.48
N VAL A 61 9.43 2.83 -4.04
CA VAL A 61 8.74 1.58 -4.43
C VAL A 61 7.27 1.65 -4.03
N PHE A 62 6.96 2.13 -2.83
CA PHE A 62 5.57 2.27 -2.38
C PHE A 62 4.79 3.37 -3.11
N GLY A 63 5.43 4.48 -3.48
CA GLY A 63 4.82 5.52 -4.31
C GLY A 63 4.45 5.00 -5.70
N ILE A 64 5.33 4.22 -6.33
CA ILE A 64 5.06 3.57 -7.63
C ILE A 64 3.89 2.60 -7.50
N TRP A 65 3.86 1.78 -6.44
CA TRP A 65 2.77 0.85 -6.19
C TRP A 65 1.43 1.55 -5.97
N GLY A 66 1.40 2.63 -5.20
CA GLY A 66 0.18 3.44 -5.01
C GLY A 66 -0.33 4.04 -6.32
N LEU A 67 0.57 4.56 -7.15
CA LEU A 67 0.23 5.10 -8.47
C LEU A 67 -0.30 4.01 -9.41
N LEU A 68 0.32 2.83 -9.40
CA LEU A 68 -0.13 1.67 -10.17
C LEU A 68 -1.52 1.21 -9.74
N ILE A 69 -1.79 1.13 -8.44
CA ILE A 69 -3.10 0.76 -7.89
C ILE A 69 -4.15 1.81 -8.28
N TYR A 70 -3.85 3.10 -8.12
CA TYR A 70 -4.73 4.17 -8.59
C TYR A 70 -5.02 4.05 -10.10
N TRP A 71 -4.00 3.83 -10.92
CA TRP A 71 -4.15 3.63 -12.36
C TRP A 71 -5.03 2.42 -12.68
N LEU A 72 -4.78 1.29 -12.02
CA LEU A 72 -5.55 0.05 -12.14
C LEU A 72 -6.96 0.14 -11.54
N LEU A 73 -7.31 1.20 -10.83
CA LEU A 73 -8.69 1.47 -10.40
C LEU A 73 -9.36 2.49 -11.32
N HIS A 74 -8.60 3.49 -11.78
CA HIS A 74 -9.11 4.61 -12.57
C HIS A 74 -9.28 4.27 -14.07
N HIS A 75 -8.29 3.63 -14.68
CA HIS A 75 -8.31 3.26 -16.11
C HIS A 75 -8.90 1.87 -16.38
N SER A 76 -8.93 1.06 -15.34
CA SER A 76 -9.63 -0.20 -15.32
C SER A 76 -11.14 0.04 -15.37
N THR A 77 -11.85 -0.73 -16.18
CA THR A 77 -13.31 -0.67 -16.36
C THR A 77 -14.10 -0.92 -15.07
N PHE A 78 -13.43 -1.12 -13.93
CA PHE A 78 -14.00 -1.22 -12.58
C PHE A 78 -14.84 0.02 -12.18
N SER A 79 -14.52 1.21 -12.69
CA SER A 79 -15.31 2.43 -12.46
C SER A 79 -16.56 2.57 -13.35
N ARG A 80 -16.81 1.64 -14.28
CA ARG A 80 -17.95 1.67 -15.22
C ARG A 80 -19.08 0.69 -14.87
N GLY A 81 -18.99 0.02 -13.71
CA GLY A 81 -20.05 -0.81 -13.14
C GLY A 81 -21.01 0.01 -12.28
#